data_AF-C9RBN9-F1
#
_entry.id   AF-C9RBN9-F1
#
_cell.length_a   1.000
_cell.length_b   1.000
_cell.length_c   1.000
_cell.angle_alpha   90.00
_cell.angle_beta   90.00
_cell.angle_gamma   90.00
#
_symmetry.space_group_name_H-M   'P 1'
#
loop_
_entity.id
_entity.type
_entity.pdbx_description
1 polymer ?
#
loop_
_entity_poly.entity_id
_entity_poly.type
_entity_poly.pdbx_seq_one_letter_code
_entity_poly.pdbx_strand_id
1 'polypeptide(L)'
;MPERSTDWIKQARRDLEAARRMAQEAFFEWACFVSQQAAEKAVKAVFQKLGGLAWGHSVFELLRALQTKVKVGEEILDCARTLDKFYVPARYPNGFAAGSPFEYFTEKEAENALFCAGRIVEFCEGILAREGRAPEGPEKRSRTPRPGE
;
A
#
# COMPACT_ATOMS: atom_id res chain seq x y z
N MET A 1 19.68 5.96 2.49
CA MET A 1 19.17 5.20 1.32
C MET A 1 18.37 6.15 0.43
N PRO A 2 18.47 6.04 -0.90
CA PRO A 2 17.67 6.86 -1.81
C PRO A 2 16.17 6.53 -1.68
N GLU A 3 15.33 7.53 -1.98
CA GLU A 3 13.88 7.44 -2.08
C GLU A 3 13.52 6.55 -3.29
N ARG A 4 12.65 5.54 -3.11
CA ARG A 4 12.29 4.52 -4.10
C ARG A 4 10.78 4.24 -4.15
N SER A 5 9.95 5.20 -3.74
CA SER A 5 8.49 5.07 -3.68
C SER A 5 7.90 4.64 -5.02
N THR A 6 8.46 5.12 -6.12
CA THR A 6 8.10 4.70 -7.48
C THR A 6 8.28 3.20 -7.71
N ASP A 7 9.33 2.59 -7.16
CA ASP A 7 9.56 1.14 -7.29
C ASP A 7 8.58 0.37 -6.41
N TRP A 8 8.34 0.84 -5.19
CA TRP A 8 7.39 0.23 -4.27
C TRP A 8 5.95 0.23 -4.82
N ILE A 9 5.49 1.35 -5.38
CA ILE A 9 4.14 1.43 -5.94
C ILE A 9 4.00 0.62 -7.24
N LYS A 10 5.06 0.55 -8.07
CA LYS A 10 5.09 -0.35 -9.23
C LYS A 10 4.97 -1.81 -8.81
N GLN A 11 5.68 -2.22 -7.75
CA GLN A 11 5.56 -3.58 -7.23
C GLN A 11 4.17 -3.84 -6.65
N ALA A 12 3.59 -2.89 -5.91
CA ALA A 12 2.24 -3.00 -5.38
C ALA A 12 1.19 -3.24 -6.49
N ARG A 13 1.29 -2.52 -7.61
CA ARG A 13 0.44 -2.75 -8.79
C ARG A 13 0.62 -4.16 -9.38
N ARG A 14 1.88 -4.61 -9.49
CA ARG A 14 2.18 -5.93 -10.03
C ARG A 14 1.68 -7.05 -9.13
N ASP A 15 1.77 -6.87 -7.81
CA ASP A 15 1.20 -7.80 -6.83
C ASP A 15 -0.32 -7.88 -6.94
N LEU A 16 -1.00 -6.74 -7.09
CA LEU A 16 -2.45 -6.73 -7.26
C LEU A 16 -2.89 -7.43 -8.57
N GLU A 17 -2.11 -7.30 -9.64
CA GLU A 17 -2.33 -8.08 -10.88
C GLU A 17 -2.10 -9.58 -10.65
N ALA A 18 -1.04 -9.96 -9.93
CA ALA A 18 -0.77 -11.36 -9.60
C ALA A 18 -1.88 -11.97 -8.73
N ALA A 19 -2.35 -11.25 -7.71
CA ALA A 19 -3.44 -11.68 -6.86
C ALA A 19 -4.74 -11.93 -7.65
N ARG A 20 -5.03 -11.10 -8.67
CA ARG A 20 -6.19 -11.32 -9.55
C ARG A 20 -6.08 -12.63 -10.32
N ARG A 21 -4.90 -12.93 -10.87
CA ARG A 21 -4.65 -14.19 -11.58
C ARG A 21 -4.77 -15.39 -10.65
N MET A 22 -4.24 -15.28 -9.43
CA MET A 22 -4.35 -16.33 -8.41
C MET A 22 -5.82 -16.64 -8.06
N ALA A 23 -6.66 -15.60 -7.91
CA ALA A 23 -8.08 -15.80 -7.65
C ALA A 23 -8.81 -16.49 -8.82
N GLN A 24 -8.47 -16.13 -10.07
CA GLN A 24 -9.03 -16.77 -11.27
C GLN A 24 -8.69 -18.26 -11.37
N GLU A 25 -7.52 -18.63 -10.88
CA GLU A 25 -7.02 -20.01 -10.85
C GLU A 25 -7.36 -20.74 -9.52
N ALA A 26 -8.27 -20.18 -8.72
CA ALA A 26 -8.72 -20.71 -7.44
C ALA A 26 -7.65 -20.89 -6.34
N PHE A 27 -6.51 -20.20 -6.46
CA PHE A 27 -5.50 -20.07 -5.39
C PHE A 27 -5.91 -18.92 -4.44
N PHE A 28 -7.01 -19.11 -3.72
CA PHE A 28 -7.66 -18.05 -2.93
C PHE A 28 -6.83 -17.58 -1.74
N GLU A 29 -6.13 -18.48 -1.06
CA GLU A 29 -5.20 -18.17 0.02
C GLU A 29 -4.05 -17.29 -0.47
N TRP A 30 -3.50 -17.62 -1.64
CA TRP A 30 -2.45 -16.82 -2.26
C TRP A 30 -2.98 -15.48 -2.76
N ALA A 31 -4.17 -15.45 -3.35
CA ALA A 31 -4.80 -14.19 -3.75
C ALA A 31 -4.99 -13.26 -2.55
N CYS A 32 -5.44 -13.78 -1.40
CA CYS A 32 -5.58 -13.01 -0.17
C CYS A 32 -4.23 -12.51 0.37
N PHE A 33 -3.23 -13.38 0.43
CA PHE A 33 -1.89 -13.02 0.90
C PHE A 33 -1.24 -11.94 0.02
N VAL A 34 -1.26 -12.14 -1.30
CA VAL A 34 -0.65 -11.19 -2.25
C VAL A 34 -1.43 -9.87 -2.28
N SER A 35 -2.76 -9.89 -2.07
CA SER A 35 -3.56 -8.66 -1.89
C SER A 35 -3.10 -7.84 -0.67
N GLN A 36 -2.83 -8.50 0.46
CA GLN A 36 -2.28 -7.83 1.63
C GLN A 36 -0.89 -7.25 1.34
N GLN A 37 -0.01 -7.99 0.63
CA GLN A 37 1.32 -7.52 0.25
C GLN A 37 1.27 -6.31 -0.71
N ALA A 38 0.32 -6.30 -1.64
CA ALA A 38 0.10 -5.15 -2.53
C ALA A 38 -0.23 -3.88 -1.74
N ALA A 39 -1.16 -3.98 -0.78
CA ALA A 39 -1.53 -2.88 0.09
C ALA A 39 -0.36 -2.42 0.98
N GLU A 40 0.37 -3.35 1.61
CA GLU A 40 1.55 -3.04 2.43
C GLU A 40 2.59 -2.23 1.65
N LYS A 41 2.93 -2.68 0.43
CA LYS A 41 3.93 -2.01 -0.41
C LYS A 41 3.46 -0.64 -0.88
N ALA A 42 2.18 -0.48 -1.19
CA ALA A 42 1.61 0.82 -1.57
C ALA A 42 1.70 1.84 -0.42
N VAL A 43 1.36 1.42 0.80
CA VAL A 43 1.44 2.28 1.99
C VAL A 43 2.90 2.64 2.31
N LYS A 44 3.83 1.68 2.19
CA LYS A 44 5.28 1.92 2.34
C LYS A 44 5.83 2.90 1.30
N ALA A 45 5.32 2.87 0.07
CA ALA A 45 5.68 3.86 -0.95
C ALA A 45 5.32 5.28 -0.51
N VAL A 46 4.13 5.48 0.06
CA VAL A 46 3.70 6.79 0.59
C VAL A 46 4.58 7.24 1.74
N PHE A 47 4.90 6.36 2.70
CA PHE A 47 5.84 6.69 3.78
C PHE A 47 7.18 7.17 3.26
N GLN A 48 7.75 6.44 2.30
CA GLN A 48 9.05 6.78 1.74
C GLN A 48 9.01 8.14 1.03
N LYS A 49 7.94 8.40 0.25
CA LYS A 49 7.73 9.69 -0.43
C LYS A 49 7.64 10.86 0.54
N LEU A 50 7.03 10.64 1.72
CA LEU A 50 6.89 11.64 2.79
C LEU A 50 8.10 11.69 3.74
N GLY A 51 9.25 11.13 3.34
CA GLY A 51 10.50 11.14 4.11
C GLY A 51 10.47 10.30 5.40
N GLY A 52 9.52 9.36 5.51
CA GLY A 52 9.39 8.47 6.66
C GLY A 52 9.94 7.07 6.41
N LEU A 53 10.12 6.32 7.50
CA LEU A 53 10.41 4.89 7.48
C LEU A 53 9.21 4.14 8.07
N ALA A 54 8.72 3.15 7.33
CA ALA A 54 7.64 2.28 7.75
C ALA A 54 8.21 0.94 8.24
N TRP A 55 7.78 0.50 9.42
CA TRP A 55 8.19 -0.76 10.03
C TRP A 55 6.96 -1.65 10.29
N GLY A 56 7.17 -2.97 10.22
CA GLY A 56 6.10 -3.95 10.38
C GLY A 56 5.35 -4.28 9.08
N HIS A 57 4.29 -5.07 9.25
CA HIS A 57 3.49 -5.66 8.18
C HIS A 57 2.00 -5.37 8.29
N SER A 58 1.54 -4.84 9.43
CA SER A 58 0.13 -4.45 9.58
C SER A 58 -0.14 -3.22 8.72
N VAL A 59 -0.97 -3.39 7.69
CA VAL A 59 -1.41 -2.31 6.82
C VAL A 59 -2.23 -1.31 7.63
N PHE A 60 -3.01 -1.78 8.61
CA PHE A 60 -3.80 -0.92 9.47
C PHE A 60 -2.91 0.01 10.31
N GLU A 61 -1.92 -0.53 11.02
CA GLU A 61 -1.00 0.29 11.84
C GLU A 61 -0.18 1.25 10.98
N LEU A 62 0.24 0.82 9.79
CA LEU A 62 0.92 1.70 8.84
C LEU A 62 0.03 2.87 8.41
N LEU A 63 -1.22 2.62 8.06
CA LEU A 63 -2.17 3.67 7.68
C LEU A 63 -2.52 4.60 8.87
N ARG A 64 -2.66 4.05 10.08
CA ARG A 64 -2.86 4.84 11.31
C ARG A 64 -1.69 5.78 11.55
N ALA A 65 -0.46 5.31 11.39
CA ALA A 65 0.72 6.17 11.50
C ALA A 65 0.77 7.26 10.40
N LEU A 66 0.29 6.96 9.18
CA LEU A 66 0.13 7.95 8.10
C LEU A 66 -0.94 9.02 8.39
N GLN A 67 -1.92 8.78 9.27
CA GLN A 67 -2.98 9.76 9.57
C GLN A 67 -2.43 11.08 10.12
N THR A 68 -1.21 11.07 10.67
CA THR A 68 -0.51 12.28 11.12
C THR A 68 -0.13 13.23 9.98
N LYS A 69 -0.05 12.73 8.73
CA LYS A 69 0.39 13.48 7.55
C LYS A 69 -0.68 13.56 6.46
N VAL A 70 -1.55 12.55 6.35
CA VAL A 70 -2.57 12.46 5.30
C VAL A 70 -3.92 12.07 5.90
N LYS A 71 -5.01 12.59 5.32
CA LYS A 71 -6.37 12.18 5.72
C LYS A 71 -6.65 10.76 5.21
N VAL A 72 -6.73 9.79 6.12
CA VAL A 72 -7.17 8.42 5.82
C VAL A 72 -8.60 8.26 6.29
N GLY A 73 -9.51 7.87 5.38
CA GLY A 73 -10.92 7.61 5.71
C GLY A 73 -11.12 6.24 6.37
N GLU A 74 -12.22 6.07 7.12
CA GLU A 74 -12.50 4.83 7.86
C GLU A 74 -12.64 3.61 6.92
N GLU A 75 -13.24 3.79 5.74
CA GLU A 75 -13.36 2.71 4.74
C GLU A 75 -12.02 2.09 4.35
N ILE A 76 -10.96 2.93 4.25
CA ILE A 76 -9.60 2.48 3.93
C ILE A 76 -8.98 1.72 5.11
N LEU A 77 -9.29 2.15 6.34
CA LEU A 77 -8.87 1.45 7.55
C LEU A 77 -9.58 0.10 7.71
N ASP A 78 -10.86 0.01 7.37
CA ASP A 78 -11.62 -1.24 7.36
C ASP A 78 -11.09 -2.24 6.33
N CYS A 79 -10.73 -1.75 5.14
CA CYS A 79 -10.02 -2.55 4.14
C CYS A 79 -8.71 -3.11 4.71
N ALA A 80 -7.94 -2.27 5.42
CA ALA A 80 -6.67 -2.68 6.01
C ALA A 80 -6.84 -3.73 7.12
N ARG A 81 -7.83 -3.56 8.01
CA ARG A 81 -8.18 -4.56 9.04
C ARG A 81 -8.59 -5.90 8.42
N THR A 82 -9.27 -5.86 7.28
CA THR A 82 -9.65 -7.06 6.54
C THR A 82 -8.41 -7.79 6.01
N LEU A 83 -7.50 -7.06 5.36
CA LEU A 83 -6.28 -7.64 4.78
C LEU A 83 -5.31 -8.18 5.82
N ASP A 84 -5.16 -7.51 6.96
CA ASP A 84 -4.22 -7.94 8.02
C ASP A 84 -4.58 -9.31 8.61
N LYS A 85 -5.86 -9.73 8.53
CA LYS A 85 -6.29 -11.07 8.94
C LYS A 85 -5.71 -12.18 8.07
N PHE A 86 -5.29 -11.90 6.84
CA PHE A 86 -4.78 -12.90 5.90
C PHE A 86 -3.26 -13.10 5.99
N TYR A 87 -2.53 -12.15 6.61
CA TYR A 87 -1.05 -12.11 6.58
C TYR A 87 -0.37 -13.38 7.12
N VAL A 88 -0.94 -13.99 8.17
CA VAL A 88 -0.42 -15.20 8.82
C VAL A 88 -1.19 -16.46 8.41
N PRO A 89 -2.54 -16.50 8.48
CA PRO A 89 -3.29 -17.73 8.24
C PRO A 89 -3.18 -18.25 6.80
N ALA A 90 -2.98 -17.38 5.80
CA ALA A 90 -2.85 -17.80 4.40
C ALA A 90 -1.60 -18.65 4.12
N ARG A 91 -0.62 -18.65 5.03
CA ARG A 91 0.69 -19.29 4.81
C ARG A 91 1.03 -20.39 5.82
N TYR A 92 0.44 -20.34 7.01
CA TYR A 92 0.83 -21.23 8.11
C TYR A 92 -0.37 -22.01 8.63
N PRO A 93 -0.32 -23.35 8.63
CA PRO A 93 -1.36 -24.21 9.19
C PRO A 93 -1.66 -23.91 10.67
N ASN A 94 -0.68 -23.36 11.40
CA ASN A 94 -0.80 -23.00 12.82
C ASN A 94 -1.95 -22.02 13.13
N GLY A 95 -2.53 -21.37 12.11
CA GLY A 95 -3.74 -20.55 12.24
C GLY A 95 -5.04 -21.35 12.30
N PHE A 96 -5.00 -22.67 12.11
CA PHE A 96 -6.16 -23.56 12.03
C PHE A 96 -6.02 -24.75 12.98
N ALA A 97 -7.15 -25.29 13.44
CA ALA A 97 -7.18 -26.45 14.34
C ALA A 97 -6.79 -27.77 13.65
N ALA A 98 -6.91 -27.84 12.32
CA ALA A 98 -6.55 -28.96 11.46
C ALA A 98 -6.38 -28.47 10.00
N GLY A 99 -6.00 -29.35 9.07
CA GLY A 99 -5.98 -29.04 7.64
C GLY A 99 -4.87 -28.10 7.17
N SER A 100 -4.92 -27.74 5.89
CA SER A 100 -4.00 -26.84 5.21
C SER A 100 -4.66 -25.49 4.91
N PRO A 101 -3.92 -24.36 4.92
CA PRO A 101 -4.49 -23.04 4.67
C PRO A 101 -5.41 -22.94 3.44
N PHE A 102 -5.03 -23.52 2.30
CA PHE A 102 -5.83 -23.44 1.06
C PHE A 102 -7.25 -24.00 1.19
N GLU A 103 -7.51 -24.90 2.14
CA GLU A 103 -8.84 -25.50 2.36
C GLU A 103 -9.82 -24.53 3.03
N TYR A 104 -9.31 -23.47 3.68
CA TYR A 104 -10.10 -22.53 4.47
C TYR A 104 -10.45 -21.25 3.72
N PHE A 105 -9.76 -20.94 2.62
CA PHE A 105 -9.95 -19.71 1.88
C PHE A 105 -10.95 -19.90 0.74
N THR A 106 -11.87 -18.95 0.63
CA THR A 106 -12.96 -18.99 -0.34
C THR A 106 -12.77 -17.94 -1.45
N GLU A 107 -13.46 -18.14 -2.57
CA GLU A 107 -13.55 -17.16 -3.65
C GLU A 107 -14.00 -15.79 -3.12
N LYS A 108 -15.03 -15.76 -2.27
CA LYS A 108 -15.56 -14.54 -1.67
C LYS A 108 -14.51 -13.78 -0.84
N GLU A 109 -13.67 -14.51 -0.11
CA GLU A 109 -12.57 -13.88 0.63
C GLU A 109 -11.50 -13.31 -0.30
N ALA A 110 -11.16 -14.03 -1.38
CA ALA A 110 -10.24 -13.54 -2.39
C ALA A 110 -10.77 -12.29 -3.11
N GLU A 111 -12.04 -12.28 -3.50
CA GLU A 111 -12.71 -11.12 -4.10
C GLU A 111 -12.69 -9.91 -3.15
N ASN A 112 -13.04 -10.12 -1.89
CA ASN A 112 -13.03 -9.07 -0.88
C ASN A 112 -11.61 -8.54 -0.61
N ALA A 113 -10.60 -9.42 -0.58
CA ALA A 113 -9.21 -9.04 -0.43
C ALA A 113 -8.73 -8.21 -1.63
N LEU A 114 -9.07 -8.62 -2.86
CA LEU A 114 -8.76 -7.89 -4.08
C LEU A 114 -9.42 -6.50 -4.10
N PHE A 115 -10.68 -6.41 -3.69
CA PHE A 115 -11.39 -5.14 -3.54
C PHE A 115 -10.65 -4.22 -2.55
N CYS A 116 -10.40 -4.70 -1.33
CA CYS A 116 -9.74 -3.93 -0.28
C CYS A 116 -8.34 -3.46 -0.69
N ALA A 117 -7.54 -4.35 -1.29
CA ALA A 117 -6.19 -4.02 -1.76
C ALA A 117 -6.24 -3.00 -2.90
N GLY A 118 -7.18 -3.15 -3.84
CA GLY A 118 -7.41 -2.18 -4.91
C GLY A 118 -7.71 -0.78 -4.38
N ARG A 119 -8.60 -0.66 -3.38
CA ARG A 119 -8.95 0.63 -2.75
C ARG A 119 -7.74 1.29 -2.07
N ILE A 120 -6.92 0.51 -1.37
CA ILE A 120 -5.72 1.03 -0.70
C ILE A 120 -4.65 1.45 -1.71
N VAL A 121 -4.41 0.65 -2.75
CA VAL A 121 -3.44 0.97 -3.81
C VAL A 121 -3.86 2.26 -4.53
N GLU A 122 -5.12 2.38 -4.94
CA GLU A 122 -5.67 3.59 -5.57
C GLU A 122 -5.53 4.82 -4.67
N PHE A 123 -5.84 4.69 -3.38
CA PHE A 123 -5.65 5.75 -2.39
C PHE A 123 -4.19 6.22 -2.31
N CYS A 124 -3.25 5.29 -2.22
CA CYS A 124 -1.81 5.60 -2.17
C CYS A 124 -1.32 6.27 -3.46
N GLU A 125 -1.76 5.80 -4.62
CA GLU A 125 -1.43 6.42 -5.91
C GLU A 125 -1.92 7.87 -5.99
N GLY A 126 -3.13 8.13 -5.50
CA GLY A 126 -3.69 9.48 -5.43
C GLY A 126 -2.84 10.44 -4.59
N ILE A 127 -2.24 9.96 -3.51
CA ILE A 127 -1.30 10.76 -2.69
C ILE A 127 0.00 10.99 -3.45
N LEU A 128 0.62 9.94 -3.99
CA LEU A 128 1.89 10.02 -4.69
C LEU A 128 1.82 10.94 -5.92
N ALA A 129 0.69 10.96 -6.62
CA ALA A 129 0.46 11.83 -7.77
C ALA A 129 0.38 13.33 -7.39
N ARG A 130 -0.11 13.65 -6.19
CA ARG A 130 -0.18 15.03 -5.68
C ARG A 130 1.20 15.52 -5.24
N GLU A 131 1.96 14.68 -4.54
CA GLU A 131 3.33 14.97 -4.09
C GLU A 131 4.35 14.99 -5.24
N GLY A 132 4.04 14.36 -6.37
CA GLY A 132 4.80 14.50 -7.62
C GLY A 132 4.62 15.86 -8.32
N ARG A 133 3.69 16.69 -7.83
CA ARG A 133 3.27 17.96 -8.45
C ARG A 133 3.56 19.17 -7.54
N ALA A 134 4.66 19.15 -6.79
CA ALA A 134 5.07 20.28 -5.97
C ALA A 134 5.28 21.56 -6.82
N PRO A 135 4.89 22.75 -6.32
CA PRO A 135 4.96 24.00 -7.07
C PRO A 135 6.42 24.42 -7.28
N GLU A 136 6.75 24.91 -8.49
CA GLU A 136 7.97 25.67 -8.71
C GLU A 136 8.02 26.82 -7.70
N GLY A 137 9.02 26.78 -6.80
CA GLY A 137 9.25 27.82 -5.81
C GLY A 137 9.52 29.16 -6.50
N PRO A 138 9.32 30.30 -5.79
CA PRO A 138 9.44 31.60 -6.41
C PRO A 138 10.86 31.79 -6.94
N GLU A 139 10.96 32.07 -8.23
CA GLU A 139 12.16 32.43 -8.95
C GLU A 139 12.92 33.49 -8.15
N LYS A 140 14.12 33.14 -7.67
CA LYS A 140 15.00 34.10 -6.99
C LYS A 140 15.34 35.17 -8.02
N ARG A 141 14.62 36.31 -8.00
CA ARG A 141 15.02 37.52 -8.72
C ARG A 141 16.45 37.83 -8.31
N SER A 142 17.38 37.62 -9.23
CA SER A 142 18.75 38.08 -9.10
C SER A 142 18.70 39.61 -8.99
N ARG A 143 19.01 40.11 -7.80
CA ARG A 143 19.38 41.52 -7.65
C ARG A 143 20.82 41.63 -8.13
N THR A 144 20.99 42.00 -9.38
CA THR A 144 22.26 42.54 -9.89
C THR A 144 22.57 43.81 -9.09
N PRO A 145 23.75 43.96 -8.49
CA PRO A 145 24.13 45.24 -7.89
C PRO A 145 24.40 46.24 -9.01
N ARG A 146 23.76 47.41 -8.96
CA ARG A 146 24.15 48.56 -9.79
C ARG A 146 25.47 49.13 -9.26
N PRO A 147 26.47 49.37 -10.10
CA PRO A 147 27.72 50.00 -9.66
C PRO A 147 27.57 51.53 -9.68
N GLY A 148 27.94 52.16 -8.56
CA GLY A 148 28.43 53.54 -8.49
C GLY A 148 27.38 54.65 -8.51
N GLU A 149 27.27 55.35 -7.37
CA GLU A 149 27.20 56.81 -7.22
C GLU A 149 27.56 57.18 -5.78
#